data_AF-A0A8J8W2R3-F1
#
_entry.id   AF-A0A8J8W2R3-F1
#
_cell.length_a   1.000
_cell.length_b   1.000
_cell.length_c   1.000
_cell.angle_alpha   90.00
_cell.angle_beta   90.00
_cell.angle_gamma   90.00
#
_symmetry.space_group_name_H-M   'P 1'
#
loop_
_entity.id
_entity.type
_entity.pdbx_description
1 polymer ?
#
loop_
_entity_poly.entity_id
_entity_poly.type
_entity_poly.pdbx_seq_one_letter_code
_entity_poly.pdbx_strand_id
1 'polypeptide(L)'
;MRCLSTLTFFAIGATAQVIEGTSFGHGTTISPHRDSIPGWNLGGEGHIPILLSDKIILTPPYPGNARGSAWAQNPVSQQEWSAEFQFRASGPERAGGIMQLWYAKDGQTRVGTSSIYTVGPFDGFALVVDTHGGRGGSVRGFLNDGTVDYKSHRSVDSLAFGHCNYAYRNLGRPSSIKVKHTNSVFEVTVDDKVCFSTGKINLPTGNTFGLTAATPETPDSFEVFKFILASASGQGQTAQSPQDSTQQQQQHIVNHNQVPVGADSKTSGSDSSNAAQFVELHSRIQLQNKAINNIIQEMKAQAGKTEARHNEAMQKLVAKEQIATLDARLQRIESLLQNIQRDLEGKDYSGRFNQLQDTLRSSHLSLTENLQSHFISAITASTPRMGFFIFLVIASQALLATAYVIYKRRRANMPKKFL
;
A
#
# COMPACT_ATOMS: atom_id res chain seq x y z
N MET A 1 42.62 -17.27 -47.53
CA MET A 1 42.38 -16.90 -46.13
C MET A 1 41.36 -15.78 -46.06
N ARG A 2 40.24 -16.00 -45.37
CA ARG A 2 39.47 -15.05 -44.53
C ARG A 2 38.04 -15.58 -44.37
N CYS A 3 37.82 -16.40 -43.35
CA CYS A 3 36.49 -16.72 -42.83
C CYS A 3 35.98 -15.49 -42.07
N LEU A 4 34.83 -14.94 -42.47
CA LEU A 4 34.04 -14.07 -41.59
C LEU A 4 33.17 -14.98 -40.72
N SER A 5 33.45 -14.98 -39.42
CA SER A 5 32.61 -15.61 -38.41
C SER A 5 31.65 -14.56 -37.87
N THR A 6 30.38 -14.64 -38.26
CA THR A 6 29.28 -13.84 -37.67
C THR A 6 28.87 -14.46 -36.35
N LEU A 7 29.29 -13.85 -35.23
CA LEU A 7 28.73 -14.14 -33.91
C LEU A 7 27.36 -13.47 -33.78
N THR A 8 26.31 -14.27 -33.82
CA THR A 8 24.97 -13.87 -33.36
C THR A 8 24.95 -13.85 -31.83
N PHE A 9 24.91 -12.65 -31.25
CA PHE A 9 24.57 -12.44 -29.85
C PHE A 9 23.10 -12.79 -29.63
N PHE A 10 22.81 -13.92 -28.98
CA PHE A 10 21.52 -14.15 -28.35
C PHE A 10 21.47 -13.34 -27.06
N ALA A 11 20.72 -12.24 -27.06
CA ALA A 11 20.33 -11.57 -25.83
C ALA A 11 19.30 -12.47 -25.12
N ILE A 12 19.75 -13.21 -24.10
CA ILE A 12 18.86 -13.91 -23.18
C ILE A 12 18.18 -12.82 -22.34
N GLY A 13 16.94 -12.46 -22.68
CA GLY A 13 16.11 -11.63 -21.82
C GLY A 13 15.79 -12.42 -20.55
N ALA A 14 16.31 -11.98 -19.41
CA ALA A 14 15.88 -12.52 -18.12
C ALA A 14 14.42 -12.14 -17.90
N THR A 15 13.50 -13.09 -18.04
CA THR A 15 12.09 -12.88 -17.69
C THR A 15 11.98 -12.90 -16.17
N ALA A 16 11.59 -11.77 -15.58
CA ALA A 16 11.33 -11.69 -14.14
C ALA A 16 10.22 -12.69 -13.77
N GLN A 17 10.50 -13.57 -12.81
CA GLN A 17 9.54 -14.58 -12.33
C GLN A 17 8.87 -14.08 -11.05
N VAL A 18 7.53 -14.03 -11.05
CA VAL A 18 6.74 -13.66 -9.88
C VAL A 18 6.81 -14.77 -8.83
N ILE A 19 7.08 -14.40 -7.58
CA ILE A 19 7.12 -15.30 -6.44
C ILE A 19 5.73 -15.32 -5.82
N GLU A 20 4.92 -16.31 -6.21
CA GLU A 20 3.51 -16.40 -5.81
C GLU A 20 3.33 -16.48 -4.29
N GLY A 21 4.19 -17.20 -3.58
CA GLY A 21 4.08 -17.39 -2.12
C GLY A 21 4.26 -16.12 -1.27
N THR A 22 4.74 -15.02 -1.87
CA THR A 22 4.91 -13.72 -1.21
C THR A 22 4.12 -12.62 -1.93
N SER A 23 3.43 -12.95 -3.02
CA SER A 23 2.68 -11.99 -3.84
C SER A 23 1.17 -12.13 -3.63
N PHE A 24 0.43 -11.03 -3.72
CA PHE A 24 -1.03 -11.01 -3.73
C PHE A 24 -1.56 -9.93 -4.67
N GLY A 25 -2.80 -10.09 -5.14
CA GLY A 25 -3.47 -9.09 -6.00
C GLY A 25 -2.99 -9.06 -7.47
N HIS A 26 -2.34 -10.12 -7.97
CA HIS A 26 -2.10 -10.28 -9.43
C HIS A 26 -3.29 -10.92 -10.17
N GLY A 27 -4.21 -11.56 -9.45
CA GLY A 27 -5.42 -12.18 -9.99
C GLY A 27 -6.61 -11.23 -10.04
N THR A 28 -7.79 -11.79 -10.27
CA THR A 28 -9.07 -11.04 -10.22
C THR A 28 -9.48 -10.66 -8.79
N THR A 29 -9.00 -11.40 -7.79
CA THR A 29 -9.19 -11.10 -6.38
C THR A 29 -7.84 -11.03 -5.66
N ILE A 30 -7.81 -10.31 -4.54
CA ILE A 30 -6.61 -10.16 -3.72
C ILE A 30 -6.22 -11.46 -3.01
N SER A 31 -7.21 -12.26 -2.65
CA SER A 31 -7.06 -13.54 -1.98
C SER A 31 -8.09 -14.55 -2.48
N PRO A 32 -7.76 -15.86 -2.53
CA PRO A 32 -8.74 -16.92 -2.69
C PRO A 32 -9.66 -17.08 -1.47
N HIS A 33 -9.23 -16.62 -0.29
CA HIS A 33 -10.00 -16.68 0.95
C HIS A 33 -10.56 -15.31 1.34
N ARG A 34 -11.71 -15.29 2.03
CA ARG A 34 -12.35 -14.03 2.45
C ARG A 34 -11.69 -13.37 3.65
N ASP A 35 -11.03 -14.15 4.50
CA ASP A 35 -10.58 -13.70 5.82
C ASP A 35 -9.04 -13.71 5.98
N SER A 36 -8.30 -14.23 5.00
CA SER A 36 -6.85 -14.35 5.05
C SER A 36 -6.22 -14.17 3.68
N ILE A 37 -4.94 -13.84 3.63
CA ILE A 37 -4.14 -13.82 2.40
C ILE A 37 -3.09 -14.92 2.52
N PRO A 38 -3.01 -15.86 1.55
CA PRO A 38 -2.00 -16.91 1.56
C PRO A 38 -0.59 -16.32 1.70
N GLY A 39 0.19 -16.86 2.65
CA GLY A 39 1.56 -16.40 2.90
C GLY A 39 1.68 -15.05 3.62
N TRP A 40 0.58 -14.47 4.11
CA TRP A 40 0.59 -13.18 4.82
C TRP A 40 -0.17 -13.23 6.15
N ASN A 41 0.40 -12.59 7.15
CA ASN A 41 -0.19 -12.39 8.47
C ASN A 41 -0.67 -10.95 8.60
N LEU A 42 -1.98 -10.77 8.80
CA LEU A 42 -2.58 -9.48 9.12
C LEU A 42 -2.55 -9.25 10.62
N GLY A 43 -2.30 -8.01 11.03
CA GLY A 43 -2.28 -7.59 12.43
C GLY A 43 -2.67 -6.13 12.56
N GLY A 44 -3.18 -5.73 13.71
CA GLY A 44 -3.57 -4.34 13.96
C GLY A 44 -3.64 -3.99 15.44
N GLU A 45 -3.62 -2.70 15.71
CA GLU A 45 -3.76 -2.10 17.03
C GLU A 45 -4.79 -0.98 16.94
N GLY A 46 -5.76 -0.97 17.85
CA GLY A 46 -6.91 -0.05 17.78
C GLY A 46 -7.95 -0.39 16.69
N HIS A 47 -7.61 -1.27 15.73
CA HIS A 47 -8.55 -1.86 14.77
C HIS A 47 -7.97 -3.17 14.19
N ILE A 48 -8.81 -3.92 13.47
CA ILE A 48 -8.39 -5.12 12.72
C ILE A 48 -8.44 -4.78 11.22
N PRO A 49 -7.34 -4.97 10.45
CA PRO A 49 -7.33 -4.75 9.01
C PRO A 49 -8.49 -5.48 8.31
N ILE A 50 -9.18 -4.76 7.43
CA ILE A 50 -10.35 -5.29 6.71
C ILE A 50 -9.89 -5.83 5.36
N LEU A 51 -10.13 -7.11 5.12
CA LEU A 51 -9.90 -7.74 3.82
C LEU A 51 -11.16 -7.66 2.96
N LEU A 52 -11.03 -7.06 1.78
CA LEU A 52 -12.07 -7.02 0.75
C LEU A 52 -11.61 -7.84 -0.46
N SER A 53 -12.49 -8.02 -1.44
CA SER A 53 -12.19 -8.81 -2.64
C SER A 53 -11.04 -8.25 -3.49
N ASP A 54 -10.89 -6.92 -3.51
CA ASP A 54 -9.98 -6.17 -4.37
C ASP A 54 -8.85 -5.45 -3.60
N LYS A 55 -8.94 -5.37 -2.27
CA LYS A 55 -8.01 -4.58 -1.45
C LYS A 55 -7.99 -5.01 0.01
N ILE A 56 -6.91 -4.64 0.71
CA ILE A 56 -6.81 -4.65 2.16
C ILE A 56 -6.90 -3.21 2.64
N ILE A 57 -7.72 -2.95 3.65
CA ILE A 57 -7.75 -1.68 4.36
C ILE A 57 -6.87 -1.82 5.61
N LEU A 58 -5.63 -1.33 5.53
CA LEU A 58 -4.69 -1.37 6.65
C LEU A 58 -5.09 -0.41 7.76
N THR A 59 -5.68 0.73 7.43
CA THR A 59 -6.25 1.67 8.41
C THR A 59 -7.58 2.22 7.88
N PRO A 60 -8.62 2.29 8.72
CA PRO A 60 -9.94 2.74 8.31
C PRO A 60 -10.03 4.27 8.38
N PRO A 61 -11.03 4.89 7.72
CA PRO A 61 -11.31 6.32 7.89
C PRO A 61 -11.85 6.67 9.29
N TYR A 62 -12.23 5.66 10.08
CA TYR A 62 -12.62 5.76 11.49
C TYR A 62 -12.60 4.35 12.11
N PRO A 63 -12.13 4.14 13.35
CA PRO A 63 -11.60 5.13 14.29
C PRO A 63 -10.18 5.60 13.94
N GLY A 64 -9.79 6.77 14.49
CA GLY A 64 -8.40 7.24 14.43
C GLY A 64 -7.49 6.49 15.41
N ASN A 65 -6.20 6.85 15.42
CA ASN A 65 -5.15 6.18 16.21
C ASN A 65 -5.03 4.67 15.91
N ALA A 66 -5.46 4.26 14.72
CA ALA A 66 -5.41 2.88 14.27
C ALA A 66 -4.06 2.58 13.62
N ARG A 67 -3.57 1.36 13.87
CA ARG A 67 -2.40 0.78 13.19
C ARG A 67 -2.79 -0.53 12.54
N GLY A 68 -2.25 -0.76 11.34
CA GLY A 68 -2.39 -2.02 10.63
C GLY A 68 -1.05 -2.50 10.11
N SER A 69 -0.91 -3.81 10.00
CA SER A 69 0.24 -4.48 9.44
C SER A 69 -0.18 -5.67 8.61
N ALA A 70 0.53 -5.92 7.52
CA ALA A 70 0.51 -7.17 6.77
C ALA A 70 1.96 -7.62 6.62
N TRP A 71 2.30 -8.84 7.06
CA TRP A 71 3.65 -9.37 7.00
C TRP A 71 3.70 -10.68 6.22
N ALA A 72 4.65 -10.80 5.30
CA ALA A 72 4.94 -12.06 4.63
C ALA A 72 5.45 -13.10 5.64
N GLN A 73 4.94 -14.33 5.53
CA GLN A 73 5.34 -15.45 6.39
C GLN A 73 6.70 -16.02 5.99
N ASN A 74 6.99 -16.05 4.69
CA ASN A 74 8.20 -16.64 4.16
C ASN A 74 9.28 -15.57 3.91
N PRO A 75 10.51 -15.79 4.38
CA PRO A 75 11.63 -14.92 4.07
C PRO A 75 12.04 -15.03 2.60
N VAL A 76 12.57 -13.94 2.07
CA VAL A 76 13.00 -13.85 0.67
C VAL A 76 14.40 -14.45 0.52
N SER A 77 14.54 -15.46 -0.33
CA SER A 77 15.82 -16.15 -0.57
C SER A 77 16.60 -15.57 -1.75
N GLN A 78 15.94 -14.81 -2.62
CA GLN A 78 16.54 -14.23 -3.82
C GLN A 78 17.42 -13.03 -3.44
N GLN A 79 18.63 -13.01 -4.01
CA GLN A 79 19.57 -11.90 -3.82
C GLN A 79 19.17 -10.66 -4.63
N GLU A 80 18.62 -10.88 -5.83
CA GLU A 80 18.13 -9.83 -6.70
C GLU A 80 16.62 -9.96 -6.89
N TRP A 81 15.88 -8.90 -6.58
CA TRP A 81 14.44 -8.90 -6.57
C TRP A 81 13.87 -7.53 -6.93
N SER A 82 12.61 -7.53 -7.32
CA SER A 82 11.79 -6.35 -7.52
C SER A 82 10.49 -6.53 -6.75
N ALA A 83 10.19 -5.63 -5.83
CA ALA A 83 8.93 -5.58 -5.10
C ALA A 83 8.11 -4.39 -5.59
N GLU A 84 6.89 -4.64 -6.04
CA GLU A 84 5.93 -3.62 -6.46
C GLU A 84 4.68 -3.69 -5.60
N PHE A 85 4.21 -2.57 -5.06
CA PHE A 85 2.93 -2.52 -4.38
C PHE A 85 2.08 -1.34 -4.84
N GLN A 86 0.77 -1.54 -4.84
CA GLN A 86 -0.18 -0.47 -5.14
C GLN A 86 -0.99 -0.12 -3.91
N PHE A 87 -1.06 1.17 -3.63
CA PHE A 87 -1.77 1.68 -2.47
C PHE A 87 -2.60 2.91 -2.81
N ARG A 88 -3.55 3.24 -1.95
CA ARG A 88 -4.28 4.50 -1.98
C ARG A 88 -4.43 5.04 -0.56
N ALA A 89 -4.22 6.34 -0.42
CA ALA A 89 -4.53 7.06 0.81
C ALA A 89 -5.68 8.03 0.55
N SER A 90 -6.74 7.94 1.35
CA SER A 90 -7.89 8.83 1.24
C SER A 90 -8.35 9.31 2.61
N GLY A 91 -8.70 10.59 2.71
CA GLY A 91 -9.18 11.15 3.96
C GLY A 91 -9.59 12.62 3.83
N PRO A 92 -10.23 13.19 4.87
CA PRO A 92 -10.59 14.60 4.92
C PRO A 92 -9.35 15.51 4.85
N GLU A 93 -9.57 16.81 4.63
CA GLU A 93 -8.50 17.78 4.36
C GLU A 93 -7.37 17.77 5.42
N ARG A 94 -7.73 17.60 6.70
CA ARG A 94 -6.79 17.54 7.83
C ARG A 94 -6.48 16.12 8.34
N ALA A 95 -6.90 15.09 7.61
CA ALA A 95 -6.45 13.75 7.92
C ALA A 95 -4.96 13.58 7.63
N GLY A 96 -4.40 12.54 8.23
CA GLY A 96 -3.03 12.15 7.95
C GLY A 96 -2.79 10.71 8.34
N GLY A 97 -1.53 10.35 8.21
CA GLY A 97 -1.03 9.05 8.59
C GLY A 97 0.17 8.71 7.75
N ILE A 98 0.74 7.57 8.06
CA ILE A 98 1.98 7.09 7.49
C ILE A 98 1.78 5.67 7.02
N MET A 99 2.32 5.37 5.85
CA MET A 99 2.42 4.02 5.33
C MET A 99 3.90 3.66 5.15
N GLN A 100 4.24 2.41 5.43
CA GLN A 100 5.59 1.91 5.20
C GLN A 100 5.57 0.58 4.48
N LEU A 101 6.56 0.39 3.61
CA LEU A 101 7.03 -0.90 3.15
C LEU A 101 8.31 -1.24 3.91
N TRP A 102 8.40 -2.47 4.40
CA TRP A 102 9.55 -3.00 5.12
C TRP A 102 10.15 -4.18 4.36
N TYR A 103 11.47 -4.27 4.42
CA TYR A 103 12.23 -5.48 4.13
C TYR A 103 13.20 -5.68 5.29
N ALA A 104 12.77 -6.43 6.30
CA ALA A 104 13.44 -6.46 7.60
C ALA A 104 13.60 -7.88 8.14
N LYS A 105 14.66 -8.09 8.90
CA LYS A 105 14.90 -9.33 9.64
C LYS A 105 13.88 -9.46 10.77
N ASP A 106 13.22 -10.62 10.82
CA ASP A 106 12.18 -10.92 11.83
C ASP A 106 11.09 -9.83 11.91
N GLY A 107 10.67 -9.28 10.77
CA GLY A 107 9.87 -8.06 10.72
C GLY A 107 8.57 -8.09 11.54
N GLN A 108 7.84 -9.22 11.54
CA GLN A 108 6.60 -9.34 12.31
C GLN A 108 6.84 -9.21 13.83
N THR A 109 7.95 -9.74 14.36
CA THR A 109 8.24 -9.70 15.80
C THR A 109 8.98 -8.42 16.22
N ARG A 110 9.89 -7.92 15.37
CA ARG A 110 10.70 -6.73 15.64
C ARG A 110 9.99 -5.42 15.35
N VAL A 111 9.19 -5.37 14.29
CA VAL A 111 8.48 -4.16 13.83
C VAL A 111 7.00 -4.24 14.19
N GLY A 112 6.34 -5.35 13.86
CA GLY A 112 4.91 -5.55 14.12
C GLY A 112 4.05 -4.48 13.43
N THR A 113 3.33 -3.68 14.22
CA THR A 113 2.49 -2.55 13.77
C THR A 113 3.20 -1.19 13.87
N SER A 114 4.50 -1.18 14.17
CA SER A 114 5.26 0.06 14.41
C SER A 114 5.43 0.88 13.14
N SER A 115 5.44 2.21 13.32
CA SER A 115 5.90 3.15 12.30
C SER A 115 7.41 3.38 12.41
N ILE A 116 8.03 4.01 11.40
CA ILE A 116 9.43 4.46 11.46
C ILE A 116 9.73 5.36 12.67
N TYR A 117 8.72 6.07 13.19
CA TYR A 117 8.82 6.96 14.35
C TYR A 117 8.64 6.24 15.69
N THR A 118 8.22 4.98 15.68
CA THR A 118 7.94 4.23 16.91
C THR A 118 8.62 2.88 16.98
N VAL A 119 9.28 2.45 15.90
CA VAL A 119 10.01 1.18 15.83
C VAL A 119 11.29 1.26 16.65
N GLY A 120 11.62 0.17 17.33
CA GLY A 120 12.92 0.02 17.99
C GLY A 120 14.06 -0.23 17.00
N PRO A 121 15.14 -0.91 17.45
CA PRO A 121 16.18 -1.37 16.54
C PRO A 121 15.66 -2.43 15.57
N PHE A 122 15.88 -2.22 14.28
CA PHE A 122 15.54 -3.16 13.20
C PHE A 122 16.74 -3.33 12.27
N ASP A 123 16.81 -4.46 11.57
CA ASP A 123 17.87 -4.74 10.60
C ASP A 123 17.22 -4.92 9.22
N GLY A 124 17.51 -3.99 8.30
CA GLY A 124 16.99 -3.98 6.95
C GLY A 124 16.61 -2.58 6.44
N PHE A 125 15.60 -2.56 5.59
CA PHE A 125 15.17 -1.39 4.83
C PHE A 125 13.71 -1.03 5.14
N ALA A 126 13.42 0.28 5.19
CA ALA A 126 12.07 0.80 5.26
C ALA A 126 11.86 1.91 4.24
N LEU A 127 10.79 1.82 3.45
CA LEU A 127 10.28 2.89 2.61
C LEU A 127 9.07 3.51 3.29
N VAL A 128 9.08 4.82 3.48
CA VAL A 128 8.03 5.57 4.17
C VAL A 128 7.33 6.49 3.17
N VAL A 129 6.00 6.50 3.22
CA VAL A 129 5.13 7.44 2.53
C VAL A 129 4.39 8.23 3.60
N ASP A 130 4.65 9.54 3.68
CA ASP A 130 4.02 10.41 4.67
C ASP A 130 3.97 11.88 4.23
N THR A 131 3.35 12.72 5.04
CA THR A 131 3.19 14.17 4.76
C THR A 131 4.44 15.00 5.03
N HIS A 132 5.58 14.37 5.32
CA HIS A 132 6.83 15.08 5.62
C HIS A 132 7.37 15.82 4.38
N GLY A 133 8.15 16.89 4.59
CA GLY A 133 8.86 17.61 3.51
C GLY A 133 8.09 18.75 2.82
N GLY A 134 6.79 18.93 3.12
CA GLY A 134 5.93 19.92 2.45
C GLY A 134 5.62 19.53 1.00
N ARG A 135 4.62 20.17 0.37
CA ARG A 135 4.11 19.87 -1.01
C ARG A 135 3.25 18.61 -1.15
N GLY A 136 2.50 18.23 -0.11
CA GLY A 136 1.45 17.21 -0.19
C GLY A 136 1.91 15.77 0.09
N GLY A 137 3.19 15.56 0.33
CA GLY A 137 3.76 14.29 0.79
C GLY A 137 5.16 14.01 0.24
N SER A 138 5.81 13.01 0.81
CA SER A 138 7.12 12.52 0.38
C SER A 138 7.22 11.01 0.47
N VAL A 139 8.12 10.46 -0.34
CA VAL A 139 8.57 9.06 -0.26
C VAL A 139 10.02 9.06 0.20
N ARG A 140 10.33 8.34 1.27
CA ARG A 140 11.63 8.38 1.96
C ARG A 140 12.16 6.99 2.27
N GLY A 141 13.44 6.75 2.04
CA GLY A 141 14.13 5.50 2.32
C GLY A 141 14.98 5.57 3.58
N PHE A 142 14.87 4.55 4.43
CA PHE A 142 15.61 4.39 5.67
C PHE A 142 16.31 3.04 5.71
N LEU A 143 17.47 3.00 6.37
CA LEU A 143 18.26 1.79 6.60
C LEU A 143 18.62 1.69 8.07
N ASN A 144 18.71 0.47 8.55
CA ASN A 144 19.22 0.17 9.87
C ASN A 144 19.84 -1.22 9.85
N ASP A 145 20.90 -1.41 10.62
CA ASP A 145 21.64 -2.67 10.78
C ASP A 145 21.38 -3.31 12.16
N GLY A 146 20.34 -2.84 12.84
CA GLY A 146 19.98 -3.25 14.20
C GLY A 146 20.66 -2.44 15.30
N THR A 147 21.51 -1.46 14.98
CA THR A 147 22.24 -0.68 15.99
C THR A 147 21.49 0.56 16.48
N VAL A 148 20.68 1.19 15.63
CA VAL A 148 20.00 2.45 15.95
C VAL A 148 18.60 2.18 16.46
N ASP A 149 18.26 2.69 17.63
CA ASP A 149 16.88 2.73 18.13
C ASP A 149 16.15 3.96 17.57
N TYR A 150 15.28 3.75 16.58
CA TYR A 150 14.55 4.83 15.92
C TYR A 150 13.52 5.49 16.85
N LYS A 151 12.93 4.75 17.78
CA LYS A 151 11.93 5.26 18.73
C LYS A 151 12.51 6.31 19.67
N SER A 152 13.78 6.17 20.07
CA SER A 152 14.47 7.11 20.95
C SER A 152 15.30 8.16 20.19
N HIS A 153 15.36 8.07 18.85
CA HIS A 153 16.13 8.98 18.04
C HIS A 153 15.47 10.37 17.98
N ARG A 154 16.24 11.44 18.26
CA ARG A 154 15.71 12.82 18.34
C ARG A 154 15.15 13.35 17.02
N SER A 155 15.71 12.90 15.91
CA SER A 155 15.36 13.36 14.57
C SER A 155 15.38 12.15 13.64
N VAL A 156 14.30 11.37 13.62
CA VAL A 156 14.19 10.21 12.71
C VAL A 156 14.30 10.67 11.26
N ASP A 157 13.74 11.83 10.92
CA ASP A 157 13.71 12.35 9.55
C ASP A 157 15.09 12.56 8.92
N SER A 158 16.11 12.89 9.73
CA SER A 158 17.49 13.05 9.25
C SER A 158 18.20 11.73 8.94
N LEU A 159 17.62 10.58 9.31
CA LEU A 159 18.16 9.25 9.00
C LEU A 159 17.79 8.78 7.58
N ALA A 160 16.92 9.51 6.88
CA ALA A 160 16.55 9.17 5.52
C ALA A 160 17.76 9.33 4.58
N PHE A 161 18.15 8.26 3.88
CA PHE A 161 19.28 8.30 2.94
C PHE A 161 18.87 8.78 1.53
N GLY A 162 17.58 8.69 1.21
CA GLY A 162 17.02 9.05 -0.09
C GLY A 162 15.57 9.47 0.05
N HIS A 163 15.14 10.46 -0.73
CA HIS A 163 13.77 10.94 -0.70
C HIS A 163 13.37 11.61 -2.02
N CYS A 164 12.06 11.66 -2.28
CA CYS A 164 11.47 12.52 -3.29
C CYS A 164 10.12 13.07 -2.80
N ASN A 165 9.68 14.19 -3.37
CA ASN A 165 8.35 14.73 -3.10
C ASN A 165 7.30 13.96 -3.90
N TYR A 166 6.22 13.55 -3.23
CA TYR A 166 5.14 12.81 -3.85
C TYR A 166 3.82 13.08 -3.12
N ALA A 167 2.91 13.79 -3.79
CA ALA A 167 1.56 14.05 -3.28
C ALA A 167 0.68 12.81 -3.47
N TYR A 168 0.60 11.96 -2.45
CA TYR A 168 -0.04 10.64 -2.53
C TYR A 168 -1.52 10.62 -2.13
N ARG A 169 -1.99 11.65 -1.40
CA ARG A 169 -3.33 11.70 -0.82
C ARG A 169 -4.39 12.06 -1.86
N ASN A 170 -5.56 11.43 -1.77
CA ASN A 170 -6.77 11.81 -2.50
C ASN A 170 -6.61 11.88 -4.04
N LEU A 171 -5.74 11.04 -4.62
CA LEU A 171 -5.49 11.00 -6.08
C LEU A 171 -6.61 10.38 -6.91
N GLY A 172 -7.62 9.74 -6.29
CA GLY A 172 -8.70 9.01 -6.97
C GLY A 172 -8.27 7.68 -7.60
N ARG A 173 -6.98 7.50 -7.92
CA ARG A 173 -6.36 6.26 -8.42
C ARG A 173 -5.39 5.65 -7.39
N PRO A 174 -5.10 4.35 -7.45
CA PRO A 174 -3.96 3.76 -6.73
C PRO A 174 -2.63 4.32 -7.25
N SER A 175 -1.69 4.54 -6.34
CA SER A 175 -0.28 4.85 -6.63
C SER A 175 0.51 3.55 -6.70
N SER A 176 1.46 3.44 -7.63
CA SER A 176 2.35 2.29 -7.73
C SER A 176 3.75 2.65 -7.24
N ILE A 177 4.30 1.87 -6.32
CA ILE A 177 5.69 2.00 -5.88
C ILE A 177 6.40 0.70 -6.17
N LYS A 178 7.57 0.81 -6.83
CA LYS A 178 8.41 -0.32 -7.15
C LYS A 178 9.83 -0.10 -6.63
N VAL A 179 10.29 -1.05 -5.83
CA VAL A 179 11.62 -1.12 -5.26
C VAL A 179 12.37 -2.24 -5.96
N LYS A 180 13.50 -1.90 -6.57
CA LYS A 180 14.38 -2.85 -7.27
C LYS A 180 15.70 -2.94 -6.51
N HIS A 181 16.09 -4.16 -6.15
CA HIS A 181 17.39 -4.45 -5.55
C HIS A 181 18.13 -5.45 -6.45
N THR A 182 19.31 -5.05 -6.90
CA THR A 182 20.24 -5.87 -7.69
C THR A 182 21.64 -5.72 -7.12
N ASN A 183 22.59 -6.53 -7.58
CA ASN A 183 23.97 -6.44 -7.12
C ASN A 183 24.64 -5.08 -7.40
N SER A 184 24.12 -4.28 -8.34
CA SER A 184 24.72 -2.99 -8.74
C SER A 184 23.88 -1.77 -8.37
N VAL A 185 22.55 -1.92 -8.29
CA VAL A 185 21.63 -0.79 -8.14
C VAL A 185 20.50 -1.16 -7.19
N PHE A 186 20.27 -0.25 -6.23
CA PHE A 186 19.04 -0.13 -5.47
C PHE A 186 18.27 1.10 -5.97
N GLU A 187 17.04 0.90 -6.46
CA GLU A 187 16.23 1.95 -7.07
C GLU A 187 14.79 1.91 -6.58
N VAL A 188 14.24 3.08 -6.27
CA VAL A 188 12.83 3.26 -5.94
C VAL A 188 12.18 4.11 -7.02
N THR A 189 11.09 3.58 -7.58
CA THR A 189 10.26 4.25 -8.57
C THR A 189 8.84 4.43 -8.03
N VAL A 190 8.23 5.58 -8.32
CA VAL A 190 6.87 5.94 -7.93
C VAL A 190 6.13 6.38 -9.18
N ASP A 191 5.03 5.72 -9.53
CA ASP A 191 4.26 5.94 -10.77
C ASP A 191 5.21 6.01 -12.00
N ASP A 192 6.08 5.00 -12.14
CA ASP A 192 7.09 4.84 -13.21
C ASP A 192 8.17 5.93 -13.29
N LYS A 193 8.27 6.81 -12.29
CA LYS A 193 9.31 7.83 -12.19
C LYS A 193 10.31 7.47 -11.12
N VAL A 194 11.59 7.60 -11.41
CA VAL A 194 12.66 7.39 -10.42
C VAL A 194 12.52 8.43 -9.30
N CYS A 195 12.38 7.93 -8.07
CA CYS A 195 12.36 8.74 -6.85
C CYS A 195 13.78 8.94 -6.35
N PHE A 196 14.53 7.84 -6.14
CA PHE A 196 15.95 7.85 -5.83
C PHE A 196 16.59 6.51 -6.20
N SER A 197 17.90 6.53 -6.44
CA SER A 197 18.69 5.37 -6.84
C SER A 197 20.11 5.47 -6.27
N THR A 198 20.68 4.34 -5.86
CA THR A 198 22.03 4.26 -5.29
C THR A 198 22.64 2.88 -5.50
N GLY A 199 23.95 2.83 -5.78
CA GLY A 199 24.71 1.58 -5.87
C GLY A 199 25.42 1.17 -4.57
N LYS A 200 25.13 1.86 -3.45
CA LYS A 200 25.83 1.64 -2.16
C LYS A 200 25.09 0.75 -1.17
N ILE A 201 23.86 0.34 -1.51
CA ILE A 201 23.00 -0.45 -0.63
C ILE A 201 23.13 -1.92 -1.00
N ASN A 202 23.36 -2.75 0.01
CA ASN A 202 23.32 -4.20 -0.11
C ASN A 202 22.44 -4.76 0.99
N LEU A 203 21.31 -5.36 0.62
CA LEU A 203 20.34 -5.93 1.56
C LEU A 203 20.54 -7.44 1.65
N PRO A 204 20.62 -8.03 2.87
CA PRO A 204 20.82 -9.46 3.04
C PRO A 204 19.58 -10.25 2.57
N THR A 205 19.79 -11.49 2.17
CA THR A 205 18.72 -12.47 1.98
C THR A 205 18.21 -12.96 3.34
N GLY A 206 17.02 -13.56 3.36
CA GLY A 206 16.43 -14.11 4.58
C GLY A 206 15.54 -13.13 5.35
N ASN A 207 15.37 -11.90 4.87
CA ASN A 207 14.45 -10.93 5.48
C ASN A 207 13.02 -11.11 4.95
N THR A 208 12.04 -10.59 5.69
CA THR A 208 10.62 -10.65 5.31
C THR A 208 10.12 -9.29 4.84
N PHE A 209 9.19 -9.32 3.89
CA PHE A 209 8.45 -8.14 3.48
C PHE A 209 7.28 -7.86 4.43
N GLY A 210 7.02 -6.58 4.67
CA GLY A 210 5.86 -6.15 5.42
C GLY A 210 5.34 -4.81 4.96
N LEU A 211 4.05 -4.58 5.13
CA LEU A 211 3.39 -3.31 4.95
C LEU A 211 2.79 -2.90 6.28
N THR A 212 3.06 -1.67 6.72
CA THR A 212 2.43 -1.11 7.92
C THR A 212 1.79 0.22 7.58
N ALA A 213 0.74 0.57 8.32
CA ALA A 213 0.16 1.90 8.30
C ALA A 213 -0.23 2.32 9.71
N ALA A 214 -0.05 3.59 10.02
CA ALA A 214 -0.43 4.17 11.30
C ALA A 214 -1.08 5.54 11.08
N THR A 215 -2.09 5.85 11.88
CA THR A 215 -2.88 7.08 11.74
C THR A 215 -2.93 7.86 13.05
N PRO A 216 -3.08 9.19 13.00
CA PRO A 216 -3.41 10.01 14.15
C PRO A 216 -4.93 9.95 14.42
N GLU A 217 -5.43 10.81 15.31
CA GLU A 217 -6.85 10.90 15.64
C GLU A 217 -7.76 11.20 14.44
N THR A 218 -7.28 12.00 13.48
CA THR A 218 -7.96 12.22 12.19
C THR A 218 -7.26 11.37 11.12
N PRO A 219 -7.75 10.15 10.84
CA PRO A 219 -7.02 9.18 10.02
C PRO A 219 -7.24 9.40 8.52
N ASP A 220 -6.18 9.18 7.75
CA ASP A 220 -6.33 8.72 6.37
C ASP A 220 -6.61 7.22 6.37
N SER A 221 -7.46 6.77 5.45
CA SER A 221 -7.57 5.36 5.15
C SER A 221 -6.46 4.95 4.19
N PHE A 222 -5.61 4.01 4.62
CA PHE A 222 -4.60 3.38 3.78
C PHE A 222 -5.09 2.02 3.27
N GLU A 223 -5.20 1.93 1.96
CA GLU A 223 -5.68 0.75 1.24
C GLU A 223 -4.56 0.17 0.36
N VAL A 224 -4.44 -1.15 0.28
CA VAL A 224 -3.46 -1.86 -0.54
C VAL A 224 -4.17 -2.80 -1.49
N PHE A 225 -3.87 -2.69 -2.78
CA PHE A 225 -4.55 -3.46 -3.85
C PHE A 225 -3.75 -4.68 -4.28
N LYS A 226 -2.42 -4.55 -4.32
CA LYS A 226 -1.52 -5.65 -4.70
C LYS A 226 -0.14 -5.46 -4.08
N PHE A 227 0.55 -6.58 -3.92
CA PHE A 227 1.98 -6.64 -3.63
C PHE A 227 2.57 -7.77 -4.48
N ILE A 228 3.53 -7.45 -5.33
CA ILE A 228 4.14 -8.39 -6.27
C ILE A 228 5.63 -8.41 -6.00
N LEU A 229 6.15 -9.57 -5.63
CA LEU A 229 7.57 -9.84 -5.55
C LEU A 229 7.98 -10.64 -6.79
N ALA A 230 8.99 -10.15 -7.50
CA ALA A 230 9.57 -10.87 -8.64
C ALA A 230 11.08 -11.04 -8.46
N SER A 231 11.59 -12.21 -8.82
CA SER A 231 13.02 -12.44 -8.95
C SER A 231 13.56 -11.67 -10.16
N ALA A 232 14.69 -10.96 -9.99
CA ALA A 232 15.38 -10.34 -11.12
C ALA A 232 16.23 -11.36 -11.90
N SER A 233 16.62 -12.46 -11.25
CA SER A 233 17.27 -13.59 -11.91
C SER A 233 16.21 -14.50 -12.54
N GLY A 234 16.23 -14.58 -13.87
CA GLY A 234 15.61 -15.67 -14.61
C GLY A 234 16.40 -16.95 -14.36
N GLN A 235 16.33 -17.52 -13.16
CA GLN A 235 16.54 -18.96 -13.05
C GLN A 235 15.29 -19.61 -13.60
N GLY A 236 15.31 -19.86 -14.91
CA GLY A 236 14.39 -20.80 -15.51
C GLY A 236 14.47 -22.10 -14.72
N GLN A 237 13.51 -22.31 -13.82
CA GLN A 237 13.02 -23.65 -13.55
C GLN A 237 12.38 -24.09 -14.86
N THR A 238 13.22 -24.65 -15.74
CA THR A 238 12.79 -25.67 -16.66
C THR A 238 12.11 -26.72 -15.80
N ALA A 239 10.78 -26.64 -15.71
CA ALA A 239 9.98 -27.84 -15.60
C ALA A 239 10.41 -28.72 -16.77
N GLN A 240 11.22 -29.73 -16.46
CA GLN A 240 11.59 -30.79 -17.37
C GLN A 240 10.30 -31.46 -17.85
N SER A 241 9.81 -31.02 -19.01
CA SER A 241 9.10 -31.93 -19.90
C SER A 241 10.21 -32.70 -20.62
N PRO A 242 10.20 -34.04 -20.65
CA PRO A 242 11.10 -34.78 -21.52
C PRO A 242 10.74 -34.41 -22.96
N GLN A 243 11.57 -33.57 -23.58
CA GLN A 243 11.46 -33.25 -24.98
C GLN A 243 12.28 -34.30 -25.73
N ASP A 244 11.59 -35.29 -26.27
CA ASP A 244 12.15 -36.19 -27.26
C ASP A 244 12.42 -35.38 -28.54
N SER A 245 13.67 -35.45 -28.97
CA SER A 245 14.24 -34.68 -30.06
C SER A 245 13.90 -35.32 -31.39
N THR A 246 13.32 -34.58 -32.35
CA THR A 246 13.68 -34.83 -33.75
C THR A 246 13.51 -33.59 -34.63
N GLN A 247 14.54 -33.42 -35.44
CA GLN A 247 14.85 -32.27 -36.28
C GLN A 247 13.86 -32.10 -37.43
N GLN A 248 13.61 -30.85 -37.78
CA GLN A 248 12.99 -30.45 -39.03
C GLN A 248 13.93 -30.76 -40.21
N GLN A 249 13.41 -31.44 -41.23
CA GLN A 249 13.82 -31.22 -42.61
C GLN A 249 12.58 -30.84 -43.44
N GLN A 250 12.71 -29.70 -44.12
CA GLN A 250 11.80 -29.16 -45.12
C GLN A 250 11.65 -30.13 -46.31
N GLN A 251 10.45 -30.25 -46.89
CA GLN A 251 10.21 -29.91 -48.30
C GLN A 251 8.74 -30.08 -48.75
N HIS A 252 8.29 -29.03 -49.44
CA HIS A 252 7.52 -28.97 -50.68
C HIS A 252 6.25 -29.83 -50.94
N ILE A 253 5.23 -29.08 -51.37
CA ILE A 253 3.98 -29.48 -52.01
C ILE A 253 4.24 -30.23 -53.32
N VAL A 254 3.64 -31.42 -53.50
CA VAL A 254 3.18 -31.92 -54.81
C VAL A 254 1.87 -32.71 -54.64
N ASN A 255 0.93 -32.37 -55.52
CA ASN A 255 -0.40 -32.93 -55.72
C ASN A 255 -0.32 -34.22 -56.57
N HIS A 256 -0.91 -35.35 -56.14
CA HIS A 256 -1.45 -36.33 -57.10
C HIS A 256 -2.51 -37.26 -56.50
N ASN A 257 -3.63 -37.34 -57.21
CA ASN A 257 -4.68 -38.35 -57.11
C ASN A 257 -4.12 -39.76 -57.40
N GLN A 258 -4.83 -40.77 -56.88
CA GLN A 258 -5.19 -42.05 -57.53
C GLN A 258 -4.90 -43.28 -56.66
N VAL A 259 -5.99 -44.00 -56.40
CA VAL A 259 -6.06 -45.42 -56.04
C VAL A 259 -5.86 -46.23 -57.33
N PRO A 260 -5.04 -47.30 -57.36
CA PRO A 260 -5.64 -48.64 -57.34
C PRO A 260 -4.84 -49.77 -56.64
N VAL A 261 -5.61 -50.56 -55.90
CA VAL A 261 -5.62 -52.03 -55.70
C VAL A 261 -4.49 -52.88 -56.33
N GLY A 262 -3.87 -53.78 -55.52
CA GLY A 262 -3.12 -54.95 -56.03
C GLY A 262 -2.27 -55.72 -55.00
N ALA A 263 -2.85 -56.78 -54.42
CA ALA A 263 -2.33 -58.04 -53.85
C ALA A 263 -0.90 -58.20 -53.24
N ASP A 264 -0.91 -58.70 -51.99
CA ASP A 264 -0.05 -59.69 -51.30
C ASP A 264 1.49 -59.63 -51.39
N SER A 265 2.12 -59.28 -50.26
CA SER A 265 3.10 -60.17 -49.58
C SER A 265 3.40 -59.73 -48.13
N LYS A 266 3.42 -60.73 -47.24
CA LYS A 266 3.74 -60.75 -45.80
C LYS A 266 4.81 -59.76 -45.30
N THR A 267 4.52 -58.98 -44.23
CA THR A 267 5.28 -58.98 -42.94
C THR A 267 4.63 -58.09 -41.86
N SER A 268 4.53 -58.66 -40.65
CA SER A 268 4.63 -58.05 -39.30
C SER A 268 4.10 -56.64 -38.97
N GLY A 269 3.07 -56.60 -38.11
CA GLY A 269 3.06 -55.79 -36.86
C GLY A 269 2.62 -54.32 -36.91
N SER A 270 1.58 -53.99 -36.13
CA SER A 270 1.29 -52.65 -35.57
C SER A 270 0.79 -51.53 -36.52
N ASP A 271 -0.43 -51.64 -37.05
CA ASP A 271 -1.08 -50.52 -37.78
C ASP A 271 -2.49 -50.11 -37.30
N SER A 272 -3.06 -50.78 -36.28
CA SER A 272 -4.38 -50.40 -35.75
C SER A 272 -4.37 -49.22 -34.76
N SER A 273 -3.20 -48.83 -34.25
CA SER A 273 -3.05 -47.79 -33.22
C SER A 273 -3.13 -46.37 -33.80
N ASN A 274 -2.49 -46.14 -34.94
CA ASN A 274 -2.31 -44.79 -35.48
C ASN A 274 -3.62 -44.26 -36.11
N ALA A 275 -4.34 -45.10 -36.85
CA ALA A 275 -5.63 -44.70 -37.45
C ALA A 275 -6.70 -44.39 -36.40
N ALA A 276 -6.74 -45.14 -35.29
CA ALA A 276 -7.64 -44.88 -34.17
C ALA A 276 -7.32 -43.53 -33.49
N GLN A 277 -6.03 -43.21 -33.30
CA GLN A 277 -5.60 -41.93 -32.71
C GLN A 277 -5.92 -40.73 -33.60
N PHE A 278 -5.84 -40.86 -34.93
CA PHE A 278 -6.22 -39.78 -35.84
C PHE A 278 -7.73 -39.49 -35.84
N VAL A 279 -8.56 -40.53 -35.74
CA VAL A 279 -10.02 -40.39 -35.64
C VAL A 279 -10.40 -39.76 -34.29
N GLU A 280 -9.74 -40.18 -33.21
CA GLU A 280 -9.96 -39.63 -31.87
C GLU A 280 -9.58 -38.14 -31.79
N LEU A 281 -8.40 -37.78 -32.32
CA LEU A 281 -7.93 -36.39 -32.37
C LEU A 281 -8.85 -35.51 -33.23
N HIS A 282 -9.31 -36.04 -34.37
CA HIS A 282 -10.23 -35.31 -35.24
C HIS A 282 -11.59 -35.07 -34.55
N SER A 283 -12.11 -36.07 -33.82
CA SER A 283 -13.34 -35.90 -33.04
C SER A 283 -13.18 -34.86 -31.93
N ARG A 284 -12.00 -34.81 -31.29
CA ARG A 284 -11.71 -33.87 -30.21
C ARG A 284 -11.57 -32.44 -30.72
N ILE A 285 -10.93 -32.24 -31.87
CA ILE A 285 -10.85 -30.94 -32.55
C ILE A 285 -12.23 -30.44 -32.97
N GLN A 286 -13.09 -31.31 -33.50
CA GLN A 286 -14.46 -30.93 -33.84
C GLN A 286 -15.28 -30.53 -32.62
N LEU A 287 -15.10 -31.24 -31.49
CA LEU A 287 -15.76 -30.88 -30.23
C LEU A 287 -15.26 -29.52 -29.70
N GLN A 288 -13.97 -29.27 -29.80
CA GLN A 288 -13.33 -28.03 -29.36
C GLN A 288 -13.79 -26.83 -30.20
N ASN A 289 -13.91 -26.99 -31.53
CA ASN A 289 -14.48 -25.96 -32.40
C ASN A 289 -15.95 -25.66 -32.09
N LYS A 290 -16.75 -26.67 -31.74
CA LYS A 290 -18.14 -26.45 -31.29
C LYS A 290 -18.19 -25.69 -29.95
N ALA A 291 -17.31 -26.02 -29.00
CA ALA A 291 -17.22 -25.31 -27.73
C ALA A 291 -16.81 -23.84 -27.93
N ILE A 292 -15.85 -23.56 -28.82
CA ILE A 292 -15.43 -22.20 -29.16
C ILE A 292 -16.59 -21.40 -29.77
N ASN A 293 -17.35 -22.00 -30.70
CA ASN A 293 -18.50 -21.32 -31.30
C ASN A 293 -19.62 -21.03 -30.29
N ASN A 294 -19.88 -21.93 -29.35
CA ASN A 294 -20.83 -21.68 -28.25
C ASN A 294 -20.35 -20.54 -27.34
N ILE A 295 -19.06 -20.52 -26.97
CA ILE A 295 -18.48 -19.44 -26.16
C ILE A 295 -18.58 -18.09 -26.88
N ILE A 296 -18.31 -18.04 -28.20
CA ILE A 296 -18.44 -16.81 -28.99
C ILE A 296 -19.90 -16.33 -29.02
N GLN A 297 -20.88 -17.23 -29.14
CA GLN A 297 -22.30 -16.86 -29.07
C GLN A 297 -22.70 -16.36 -27.68
N GLU A 298 -22.23 -17.02 -26.63
CA GLU A 298 -22.53 -16.63 -25.25
C GLU A 298 -21.89 -15.28 -24.90
N MET A 299 -20.66 -15.03 -25.36
CA MET A 299 -19.97 -13.75 -25.22
C MET A 299 -20.68 -12.63 -25.98
N LYS A 300 -21.21 -12.89 -27.19
CA LYS A 300 -22.05 -11.92 -27.93
C LYS A 300 -23.38 -11.65 -27.22
N ALA A 301 -24.03 -12.67 -26.67
CA ALA A 301 -25.26 -12.50 -25.91
C ALA A 301 -25.04 -11.70 -24.61
N GLN A 302 -23.88 -11.88 -23.97
CA GLN A 302 -23.50 -11.16 -22.76
C GLN A 302 -23.08 -9.70 -23.05
N ALA A 303 -22.39 -9.45 -24.17
CA ALA A 303 -22.08 -8.10 -24.64
C ALA A 303 -23.36 -7.29 -24.90
N GLY A 304 -24.34 -7.86 -25.61
CA GLY A 304 -25.63 -7.20 -25.88
C GLY A 304 -26.43 -6.89 -24.61
N LYS A 305 -26.45 -7.79 -23.62
CA LYS A 305 -27.09 -7.53 -22.32
C LYS A 305 -26.39 -6.44 -21.52
N THR A 306 -25.07 -6.34 -21.62
CA THR A 306 -24.27 -5.32 -20.92
C THR A 306 -24.47 -3.95 -21.54
N GLU A 307 -24.53 -3.88 -22.87
CA GLU A 307 -24.81 -2.65 -23.62
C GLU A 307 -26.23 -2.14 -23.37
N ALA A 308 -27.23 -3.03 -23.31
CA ALA A 308 -28.60 -2.66 -22.93
C ALA A 308 -28.68 -2.11 -21.50
N ARG A 309 -27.98 -2.73 -20.54
CA ARG A 309 -27.89 -2.21 -19.15
C ARG A 309 -27.14 -0.87 -19.08
N HIS A 310 -26.12 -0.69 -19.90
CA HIS A 310 -25.38 0.57 -19.97
C HIS A 310 -26.25 1.70 -20.53
N ASN A 311 -27.02 1.42 -21.59
CA ASN A 311 -27.97 2.39 -22.15
C ASN A 311 -29.13 2.71 -21.19
N GLU A 312 -29.65 1.74 -20.44
CA GLU A 312 -30.67 1.98 -19.42
C GLU A 312 -30.11 2.80 -18.24
N ALA A 313 -28.87 2.52 -17.81
CA ALA A 313 -28.18 3.30 -16.78
C ALA A 313 -27.88 4.74 -17.25
N MET A 314 -27.48 4.91 -18.52
CA MET A 314 -27.28 6.22 -19.13
C MET A 314 -28.60 6.99 -19.27
N GLN A 315 -29.72 6.33 -19.60
CA GLN A 315 -31.03 6.98 -19.58
C GLN A 315 -31.47 7.39 -18.17
N LYS A 316 -31.12 6.61 -17.13
CA LYS A 316 -31.35 6.99 -15.73
C LYS A 316 -30.45 8.14 -15.25
N LEU A 317 -29.24 8.27 -15.80
CA LEU A 317 -28.35 9.42 -15.56
C LEU A 317 -28.75 10.68 -16.36
N VAL A 318 -29.41 10.49 -17.51
CA VAL A 318 -29.94 11.57 -18.37
C VAL A 318 -31.36 11.98 -17.97
N ALA A 319 -31.92 11.42 -16.90
CA ALA A 319 -33.18 11.86 -16.30
C ALA A 319 -33.03 13.23 -15.61
N LYS A 320 -32.96 14.28 -16.45
CA LYS A 320 -33.48 15.65 -16.43
C LYS A 320 -33.74 16.45 -15.13
N GLU A 321 -33.44 15.94 -13.94
CA GLU A 321 -33.77 16.61 -12.68
C GLU A 321 -32.55 17.30 -12.03
N GLN A 322 -31.34 16.81 -12.32
CA GLN A 322 -30.11 17.39 -11.77
C GLN A 322 -29.51 18.53 -12.63
N ILE A 323 -29.73 18.53 -13.95
CA ILE A 323 -29.20 19.59 -14.83
C ILE A 323 -30.02 20.89 -14.68
N ALA A 324 -31.35 20.79 -14.57
CA ALA A 324 -32.21 21.96 -14.36
C ALA A 324 -31.98 22.62 -12.98
N THR A 325 -31.67 21.82 -11.97
CA THR A 325 -31.34 22.33 -10.63
C THR A 325 -29.93 22.93 -10.55
N LEU A 326 -28.99 22.46 -11.37
CA LEU A 326 -27.66 23.06 -11.50
C LEU A 326 -27.72 24.42 -12.21
N ASP A 327 -28.51 24.54 -13.27
CA ASP A 327 -28.67 25.77 -14.04
C ASP A 327 -29.34 26.88 -13.19
N ALA A 328 -30.36 26.51 -12.40
CA ALA A 328 -30.99 27.40 -11.43
C ALA A 328 -30.03 27.87 -10.31
N ARG A 329 -29.03 27.05 -9.95
CA ARG A 329 -28.00 27.44 -8.97
C ARG A 329 -26.95 28.35 -9.59
N LEU A 330 -26.55 28.12 -10.85
CA LEU A 330 -25.61 28.96 -11.58
C LEU A 330 -26.17 30.38 -11.79
N GLN A 331 -27.43 30.53 -12.21
CA GLN A 331 -28.07 31.84 -12.36
C GLN A 331 -28.18 32.60 -11.02
N ARG A 332 -28.39 31.87 -9.91
CA ARG A 332 -28.41 32.47 -8.56
C ARG A 332 -27.03 32.95 -8.12
N ILE A 333 -25.96 32.25 -8.50
CA ILE A 333 -24.58 32.66 -8.20
C ILE A 333 -24.20 33.89 -9.05
N GLU A 334 -24.62 33.93 -10.31
CA GLU A 334 -24.32 35.03 -11.22
C GLU A 334 -24.98 36.35 -10.78
N SER A 335 -26.24 36.29 -10.33
CA SER A 335 -26.92 37.44 -9.71
C SER A 335 -26.27 37.89 -8.40
N LEU A 336 -25.72 36.97 -7.61
CA LEU A 336 -25.00 37.29 -6.38
C LEU A 336 -23.65 37.98 -6.68
N LEU A 337 -22.94 37.52 -7.71
CA LEU A 337 -21.70 38.15 -8.18
C LEU A 337 -21.93 39.54 -8.76
N GLN A 338 -22.99 39.75 -9.53
CA GLN A 338 -23.35 41.08 -10.05
C GLN A 338 -23.76 42.05 -8.93
N ASN A 339 -24.43 41.56 -7.88
CA ASN A 339 -24.75 42.37 -6.72
C ASN A 339 -23.50 42.72 -5.89
N ILE A 340 -22.55 41.79 -5.74
CA ILE A 340 -21.27 42.05 -5.08
C ILE A 340 -20.41 43.04 -5.89
N GLN A 341 -20.38 42.94 -7.21
CA GLN A 341 -19.66 43.87 -8.08
C GLN A 341 -20.26 45.29 -7.98
N ARG A 342 -21.59 45.40 -7.90
CA ARG A 342 -22.28 46.68 -7.70
C ARG A 342 -22.09 47.28 -6.30
N ASP A 343 -21.93 46.43 -5.27
CA ASP A 343 -21.67 46.86 -3.90
C ASP A 343 -20.18 47.20 -3.67
N LEU A 344 -19.27 46.63 -4.48
CA LEU A 344 -17.84 46.95 -4.53
C LEU A 344 -17.55 48.28 -5.26
N GLU A 345 -18.37 48.66 -6.24
CA GLU A 345 -18.15 49.87 -7.03
C GLU A 345 -18.67 51.15 -6.34
N GLY A 346 -19.48 51.01 -5.27
CA GLY A 346 -20.23 52.12 -4.67
C GLY A 346 -19.81 52.61 -3.28
N LYS A 347 -18.78 52.06 -2.64
CA LYS A 347 -18.47 52.41 -1.23
C LYS A 347 -16.99 52.68 -0.98
N ASP A 348 -16.70 53.94 -0.64
CA ASP A 348 -15.41 54.44 -0.14
C ASP A 348 -14.91 53.65 1.08
N TYR A 349 -13.99 52.71 0.86
CA TYR A 349 -13.23 52.02 1.91
C TYR A 349 -12.07 52.86 2.46
N SER A 350 -11.73 53.97 1.80
CA SER A 350 -10.68 54.92 2.21
C SER A 350 -10.99 55.58 3.57
N GLY A 351 -12.24 55.99 3.79
CA GLY A 351 -12.66 56.64 5.05
C GLY A 351 -12.69 55.69 6.25
N ARG A 352 -13.06 54.42 6.04
CA ARG A 352 -13.14 53.43 7.13
C ARG A 352 -11.76 52.93 7.58
N PHE A 353 -10.77 52.92 6.69
CA PHE A 353 -9.42 52.53 7.05
C PHE A 353 -8.75 53.57 7.96
N ASN A 354 -8.96 54.87 7.70
CA ASN A 354 -8.48 55.94 8.57
C ASN A 354 -9.16 55.91 9.94
N GLN A 355 -10.47 55.61 9.98
CA GLN A 355 -11.20 55.48 11.25
C GLN A 355 -10.73 54.26 12.07
N LEU A 356 -10.36 53.16 11.42
CA LEU A 356 -9.74 51.99 12.05
C LEU A 356 -8.32 52.29 12.56
N GLN A 357 -7.53 53.04 11.80
CA GLN A 357 -6.18 53.45 12.18
C GLN A 357 -6.19 54.34 13.44
N ASP A 358 -7.13 55.29 13.53
CA ASP A 358 -7.27 56.17 14.69
C ASP A 358 -7.77 55.42 15.93
N THR A 359 -8.68 54.45 15.73
CA THR A 359 -9.16 53.60 16.81
C THR A 359 -8.02 52.72 17.36
N LEU A 360 -7.19 52.12 16.49
CA LEU A 360 -6.02 51.33 16.90
C LEU A 360 -4.97 52.15 17.67
N ARG A 361 -4.75 53.41 17.30
CA ARG A 361 -3.85 54.30 18.05
C ARG A 361 -4.36 54.61 19.45
N SER A 362 -5.65 54.91 19.59
CA SER A 362 -6.26 55.18 20.90
C SER A 362 -6.30 53.94 21.81
N SER A 363 -6.49 52.74 21.24
CA SER A 363 -6.47 51.48 21.99
C SER A 363 -5.07 51.12 22.50
N HIS A 364 -4.00 51.48 21.76
CA HIS A 364 -2.64 51.20 22.20
C HIS A 364 -2.20 52.03 23.42
N LEU A 365 -2.66 53.29 23.55
CA LEU A 365 -2.35 54.14 24.71
C LEU A 365 -3.12 53.71 25.97
N SER A 366 -4.38 53.32 25.81
CA SER A 366 -5.24 52.85 26.90
C SER A 366 -4.82 51.48 27.47
N LEU A 367 -4.30 50.57 26.63
CA LEU A 367 -3.85 49.24 27.06
C LEU A 367 -2.53 49.28 27.85
N THR A 368 -1.63 50.23 27.56
CA THR A 368 -0.36 50.36 28.31
C THR A 368 -0.56 50.89 29.73
N GLU A 369 -1.51 51.80 29.97
CA GLU A 369 -1.81 52.28 31.33
C GLU A 369 -2.62 51.28 32.17
N ASN A 370 -3.53 50.51 31.55
CA ASN A 370 -4.37 49.54 32.28
C ASN A 370 -3.72 48.18 32.53
N LEU A 371 -2.66 47.81 31.80
CA LEU A 371 -1.92 46.58 32.11
C LEU A 371 -0.98 46.77 33.32
N GLN A 372 -0.42 47.96 33.50
CA GLN A 372 0.54 48.20 34.58
C GLN A 372 -0.10 48.19 35.98
N SER A 373 -1.39 48.54 36.09
CA SER A 373 -2.14 48.53 37.36
C SER A 373 -2.63 47.13 37.79
N HIS A 374 -2.89 46.22 36.84
CA HIS A 374 -3.42 44.88 37.16
C HIS A 374 -2.36 43.77 37.30
N PHE A 375 -1.13 43.96 36.80
CA PHE A 375 -0.07 42.97 36.96
C PHE A 375 0.58 42.96 38.36
N ILE A 376 0.57 44.08 39.10
CA ILE A 376 1.17 44.13 40.45
C ILE A 376 0.27 43.49 41.51
N SER A 377 -1.06 43.47 41.31
CA SER A 377 -2.01 42.88 42.25
C SER A 377 -2.31 41.39 42.01
N ALA A 378 -1.98 40.84 40.83
CA ALA A 378 -2.27 39.45 40.48
C ALA A 378 -1.14 38.46 40.82
N ILE A 379 0.09 38.93 41.06
CA ILE A 379 1.24 38.06 41.34
C ILE A 379 1.40 37.73 42.85
N THR A 380 0.66 38.39 43.73
CA THR A 380 0.72 38.16 45.19
C THR A 380 -0.41 37.28 45.76
N ALA A 381 -1.40 36.86 44.96
CA ALA A 381 -2.60 36.20 45.47
C ALA A 381 -2.68 34.66 45.26
N SER A 382 -1.70 34.02 44.63
CA SER A 382 -1.73 32.56 44.44
C SER A 382 -0.36 31.91 44.65
N THR A 383 0.17 32.00 45.86
CA THR A 383 1.17 31.04 46.36
C THR A 383 0.48 29.74 46.77
N PRO A 384 0.74 28.60 46.12
CA PRO A 384 0.16 27.33 46.53
C PRO A 384 0.86 26.85 47.81
N ARG A 385 0.08 26.59 48.87
CA ARG A 385 0.58 26.08 50.15
C ARG A 385 1.19 24.69 49.98
N MET A 386 2.52 24.64 49.90
CA MET A 386 3.35 23.41 49.89
C MET A 386 2.99 22.41 51.01
N GLY A 387 2.38 22.85 52.11
CA GLY A 387 1.98 22.01 53.24
C GLY A 387 0.89 20.97 52.93
N PHE A 388 -0.02 21.25 52.00
CA PHE A 388 -1.09 20.29 51.67
C PHE A 388 -0.54 19.05 50.95
N PHE A 389 0.39 19.23 50.02
CA PHE A 389 1.03 18.13 49.31
C PHE A 389 1.91 17.27 50.23
N ILE A 390 2.65 17.91 51.15
CA ILE A 390 3.48 17.19 52.13
C ILE A 390 2.60 16.34 53.06
N PHE A 391 1.49 16.88 53.55
CA PHE A 391 0.54 16.12 54.38
C PHE A 391 -0.05 14.92 53.64
N LEU A 392 -0.42 15.09 52.36
CA LEU A 392 -0.99 14.02 51.54
C LEU A 392 0.01 12.88 51.30
N VAL A 393 1.28 13.21 51.06
CA VAL A 393 2.36 12.22 50.91
C VAL A 393 2.61 11.46 52.22
N ILE A 394 2.65 12.16 53.36
CA ILE A 394 2.84 11.53 54.68
C ILE A 394 1.66 10.59 55.01
N ALA A 395 0.42 11.01 54.72
CA ALA A 395 -0.76 10.20 54.94
C ALA A 395 -0.75 8.92 54.07
N SER A 396 -0.33 9.03 52.81
CA SER A 396 -0.19 7.88 51.90
C SER A 396 0.86 6.88 52.40
N GLN A 397 2.02 7.36 52.87
CA GLN A 397 3.07 6.51 53.41
C GLN A 397 2.65 5.79 54.70
N ALA A 398 1.93 6.47 55.60
CA ALA A 398 1.41 5.85 56.83
C ALA A 398 0.39 4.74 56.53
N LEU A 399 -0.47 4.93 55.53
CA LEU A 399 -1.45 3.94 55.11
C LEU A 399 -0.77 2.68 54.56
N LEU A 400 0.25 2.84 53.71
CA LEU A 400 1.04 1.72 53.17
C LEU A 400 1.80 0.97 54.26
N ALA A 401 2.39 1.68 55.24
CA ALA A 401 3.09 1.05 56.35
C ALA A 401 2.13 0.23 57.23
N THR A 402 0.93 0.76 57.50
CA THR A 402 -0.09 0.06 58.28
C THR A 402 -0.59 -1.19 57.56
N ALA A 403 -0.83 -1.09 56.25
CA ALA A 403 -1.20 -2.22 55.41
C ALA A 403 -0.11 -3.31 55.39
N TYR A 404 1.17 -2.92 55.33
CA TYR A 404 2.30 -3.85 55.37
C TYR A 404 2.40 -4.59 56.71
N VAL A 405 2.19 -3.91 57.83
CA VAL A 405 2.18 -4.54 59.16
C VAL A 405 1.02 -5.54 59.29
N ILE A 406 -0.17 -5.19 58.81
CA ILE A 406 -1.33 -6.09 58.80
C ILE A 406 -1.07 -7.31 57.91
N TYR A 407 -0.50 -7.11 56.72
CA TYR A 407 -0.12 -8.19 55.81
C TYR A 407 0.89 -9.15 56.47
N LYS A 408 1.95 -8.61 57.09
CA LYS A 408 2.98 -9.41 57.78
C LYS A 408 2.40 -10.19 58.97
N ARG A 409 1.51 -9.55 59.74
CA ARG A 409 0.82 -10.19 60.88
C ARG A 409 -0.11 -11.31 60.43
N ARG A 410 -0.84 -11.12 59.31
CA ARG A 410 -1.66 -12.19 58.71
C ARG A 410 -0.82 -13.37 58.20
N ARG A 411 0.34 -13.10 57.59
CA ARG A 411 1.23 -14.15 57.09
C ARG A 411 1.86 -14.98 58.22
N ALA A 412 2.14 -14.37 59.37
CA ALA A 412 2.68 -15.06 60.55
C ALA A 412 1.65 -15.98 61.25
N ASN A 413 0.35 -15.69 61.10
CA ASN A 413 -0.74 -16.44 61.74
C ASN A 413 -1.39 -17.51 60.84
N MET A 414 -0.83 -17.79 59.66
CA MET A 414 -1.34 -18.91 58.84
C MET A 414 -0.78 -20.24 59.35
N PRO A 415 -1.63 -21.21 59.74
CA PRO A 415 -1.17 -22.53 60.16
C PRO A 415 -0.50 -23.24 58.97
N LYS A 416 0.73 -23.71 59.16
CA LYS A 416 1.49 -24.47 58.16
C LYS A 416 0.77 -25.79 57.90
N LYS A 417 0.17 -25.93 56.72
CA LYS A 417 -0.22 -27.24 56.19
C LYS A 417 1.06 -28.01 55.89
N PHE A 418 1.39 -28.97 56.76
CA PHE A 418 2.34 -30.02 56.41
C PHE A 418 1.64 -30.99 55.45
N LEU A 419 2.40 -31.43 54.43
CA LEU A 419 2.00 -32.41 53.43
C LEU A 419 1.50 -33.71 54.08
#